data_AF-A0A511D260-F1
#
_entry.id   AF-A0A511D260-F1
#
_cell.length_a   1.000
_cell.length_b   1.000
_cell.length_c   1.000
_cell.angle_alpha   90.00
_cell.angle_beta   90.00
_cell.angle_gamma   90.00
#
_symmetry.space_group_name_H-M   'P 1'
#
loop_
_entity.id
_entity.type
_entity.pdbx_description
1 polymer ?
#
loop_
_entity_poly.entity_id
_entity_poly.type
_entity_poly.pdbx_seq_one_letter_code
_entity_poly.pdbx_strand_id
1 'polypeptide(L)'
;MADSGRPPRPVTSHRFPVRSQITLIVAAVALGLAGGAFWAGLSPSATTVEVRLEATSSPGPSPFTSAAGKDRAGVAPTAGVAGELPADTAGLFGAPGAGGCDAQRLASDLQADQGRASAWAGALGVGPGDIAKVTARLAPVVLRADAGVVEHGFAGGAATAYPAVLQAGTVVLVDERGEPKVKCVSGNPLTAAQSFGQANYVGTPWPYFQPSLIAYVRPATDKIKTP
;
A
#
# COMPACT_ATOMS: atom_id res chain seq x y z
N MET A 1 -83.96 -22.75 -35.38
CA MET A 1 -83.16 -23.79 -36.07
C MET A 1 -81.74 -23.60 -35.58
N ALA A 2 -81.33 -24.37 -34.55
CA ALA A 2 -80.39 -25.51 -34.67
C ALA A 2 -79.03 -25.04 -35.24
N ASP A 3 -77.89 -25.20 -34.58
CA ASP A 3 -77.35 -26.47 -34.12
C ASP A 3 -76.15 -26.29 -33.15
N SER A 4 -75.99 -27.37 -32.40
CA SER A 4 -75.10 -27.81 -31.34
C SER A 4 -73.60 -27.77 -31.64
N GLY A 5 -72.77 -27.64 -30.60
CA GLY A 5 -71.34 -27.97 -30.65
C GLY A 5 -70.62 -27.84 -29.29
N ARG A 6 -70.22 -28.98 -28.72
CA ARG A 6 -69.72 -29.23 -27.34
C ARG A 6 -68.32 -28.64 -27.00
N PRO A 7 -67.87 -28.70 -25.72
CA PRO A 7 -67.10 -27.65 -25.04
C PRO A 7 -65.58 -27.82 -25.08
N PRO A 8 -64.80 -26.77 -24.75
CA PRO A 8 -63.38 -26.90 -24.46
C PRO A 8 -63.11 -27.44 -23.04
N ARG A 9 -62.09 -28.30 -22.93
CA ARG A 9 -61.56 -28.83 -21.66
C ARG A 9 -60.75 -27.76 -20.92
N PRO A 10 -60.82 -27.71 -19.58
CA PRO A 10 -60.03 -26.78 -18.77
C PRO A 10 -58.61 -27.32 -18.53
N VAL A 11 -57.62 -26.41 -18.55
CA VAL A 11 -56.26 -26.64 -18.05
C VAL A 11 -56.17 -26.06 -16.63
N THR A 12 -55.89 -26.95 -15.68
CA THR A 12 -55.63 -26.73 -14.25
C THR A 12 -54.27 -26.01 -14.07
N SER A 13 -54.21 -24.92 -13.28
CA SER A 13 -53.74 -24.86 -11.87
C SER A 13 -52.30 -24.28 -11.78
N HIS A 14 -51.82 -23.60 -10.74
CA HIS A 14 -52.29 -23.30 -9.39
C HIS A 14 -51.86 -21.86 -9.02
N ARG A 15 -52.77 -21.09 -8.41
CA ARG A 15 -52.43 -19.98 -7.50
C ARG A 15 -52.82 -20.43 -6.10
N PHE A 16 -51.91 -20.37 -5.14
CA PHE A 16 -52.28 -20.45 -3.73
C PHE A 16 -51.60 -19.32 -2.93
N PRO A 17 -52.38 -18.57 -2.13
CA PRO A 17 -51.87 -17.57 -1.20
C PRO A 17 -51.55 -18.24 0.14
N VAL A 18 -50.39 -17.96 0.73
CA VAL A 18 -50.03 -18.45 2.06
C VAL A 18 -50.25 -17.34 3.09
N ARG A 19 -51.32 -17.47 3.86
CA ARG A 19 -51.53 -16.79 5.15
C ARG A 19 -50.99 -17.70 6.26
N SER A 20 -50.21 -17.08 7.16
CA SER A 20 -50.12 -17.28 8.63
C SER A 20 -49.97 -18.70 9.20
N GLN A 21 -49.05 -18.92 10.15
CA GLN A 21 -49.36 -19.38 11.52
C GLN A 21 -48.17 -19.20 12.47
N ILE A 22 -48.50 -18.81 13.69
CA ILE A 22 -47.66 -18.64 14.89
C ILE A 22 -47.50 -20.00 15.57
N THR A 23 -46.29 -20.33 16.03
CA THR A 23 -46.10 -21.37 17.06
C THR A 23 -45.05 -20.93 18.08
N LEU A 24 -45.51 -20.64 19.31
CA LEU A 24 -44.69 -20.53 20.51
C LEU A 24 -44.51 -21.92 21.13
N ILE A 25 -43.28 -22.32 21.45
CA ILE A 25 -42.99 -23.39 22.41
C ILE A 25 -41.92 -22.89 23.39
N VAL A 26 -42.24 -22.96 24.68
CA VAL A 26 -41.40 -22.66 25.85
C VAL A 26 -41.07 -23.98 26.57
N ALA A 27 -39.81 -24.17 26.96
CA ALA A 27 -39.37 -24.99 28.11
C ALA A 27 -37.87 -24.69 28.36
N ALA A 28 -37.45 -23.93 29.38
CA ALA A 28 -37.37 -24.19 30.84
C ALA A 28 -36.01 -24.80 31.31
N VAL A 29 -35.15 -23.90 31.81
CA VAL A 29 -34.29 -23.93 33.02
C VAL A 29 -33.32 -25.11 33.28
N ALA A 30 -32.04 -24.78 33.47
CA ALA A 30 -31.22 -25.27 34.59
C ALA A 30 -30.15 -24.24 34.99
N LEU A 31 -30.35 -23.61 36.16
CA LEU A 31 -29.32 -22.88 36.91
C LEU A 31 -28.41 -23.90 37.61
N GLY A 32 -27.14 -23.97 37.20
CA GLY A 32 -26.09 -24.70 37.91
C GLY A 32 -25.06 -23.72 38.47
N LEU A 33 -25.21 -23.33 39.73
CA LEU A 33 -24.19 -22.66 40.52
C LEU A 33 -23.18 -23.70 41.01
N ALA A 34 -22.01 -23.77 40.38
CA ALA A 34 -20.70 -24.21 40.91
C ALA A 34 -19.82 -24.76 39.78
N GLY A 35 -18.91 -23.93 39.26
CA GLY A 35 -17.90 -24.35 38.29
C GLY A 35 -17.13 -23.14 37.80
N GLY A 36 -15.89 -23.01 38.26
CA GLY A 36 -15.05 -21.82 38.09
C GLY A 36 -14.90 -21.35 36.65
N ALA A 37 -14.70 -20.04 36.54
CA ALA A 37 -14.39 -19.30 35.34
C ALA A 37 -13.38 -20.00 34.43
N PHE A 38 -13.83 -20.44 33.26
CA PHE A 38 -12.96 -20.70 32.11
C PHE A 38 -13.52 -19.99 30.88
N TRP A 39 -13.69 -18.67 31.00
CA TRP A 39 -13.54 -17.81 29.83
C TRP A 39 -12.06 -17.80 29.49
N ALA A 40 -11.59 -18.84 28.79
CA ALA A 40 -10.34 -18.74 28.05
C ALA A 40 -10.54 -17.63 27.03
N GLY A 41 -10.09 -16.44 27.41
CA GLY A 41 -9.91 -15.34 26.48
C GLY A 41 -9.02 -15.85 25.35
N LEU A 42 -9.64 -16.16 24.22
CA LEU A 42 -8.96 -16.17 22.94
C LEU A 42 -8.54 -14.72 22.71
N SER A 43 -7.43 -14.31 23.30
CA SER A 43 -6.75 -13.09 22.92
C SER A 43 -6.45 -13.23 21.44
N PRO A 44 -6.97 -12.36 20.55
CA PRO A 44 -6.61 -12.41 19.15
C PRO A 44 -5.09 -12.28 19.09
N SER A 45 -4.43 -13.29 18.53
CA SER A 45 -3.00 -13.22 18.27
C SER A 45 -2.77 -11.98 17.42
N ALA A 46 -1.99 -11.03 17.93
CA ALA A 46 -1.68 -9.83 17.18
C ALA A 46 -1.01 -10.26 15.88
N THR A 47 -1.63 -9.95 14.75
CA THR A 47 -1.08 -10.25 13.43
C THR A 47 0.10 -9.33 13.20
N THR A 48 1.30 -9.88 13.30
CA THR A 48 2.53 -9.17 12.98
C THR A 48 2.60 -8.88 11.49
N VAL A 49 2.85 -7.62 11.13
CA VAL A 49 3.04 -7.19 9.74
C VAL A 49 4.47 -7.52 9.32
N GLU A 50 4.64 -8.25 8.22
CA GLU A 50 5.98 -8.41 7.64
C GLU A 50 6.40 -7.11 6.95
N VAL A 51 7.54 -6.55 7.36
CA VAL A 51 8.09 -5.30 6.83
C VAL A 51 9.47 -5.57 6.25
N ARG A 52 9.64 -5.30 4.96
CA ARG A 52 10.93 -5.54 4.30
C ARG A 52 11.91 -4.41 4.54
N LEU A 53 13.15 -4.76 4.83
CA LEU A 53 14.27 -3.83 4.90
C LEU A 53 14.90 -3.69 3.53
N GLU A 54 14.79 -2.49 2.95
CA GLU A 54 15.33 -2.15 1.65
C GLU A 54 16.60 -1.31 1.82
N ALA A 55 17.73 -2.01 1.83
CA ALA A 55 19.04 -1.37 1.91
C ALA A 55 19.34 -0.51 0.67
N THR A 56 20.21 0.47 0.83
CA THR A 56 20.70 1.29 -0.28
C THR A 56 21.29 0.41 -1.40
N SER A 57 21.05 0.81 -2.64
CA SER A 57 21.42 0.09 -3.87
C SER A 57 20.73 -1.27 -4.07
N SER A 58 19.85 -1.70 -3.15
CA SER A 58 18.97 -2.84 -3.38
C SER A 58 17.79 -2.43 -4.26
N PRO A 59 17.59 -3.06 -5.43
CA PRO A 59 16.36 -2.87 -6.18
C PRO A 59 15.15 -3.49 -5.47
N GLY A 60 15.37 -4.37 -4.49
CA GLY A 60 14.31 -5.18 -3.91
C GLY A 60 13.78 -6.23 -4.90
N PRO A 61 12.70 -6.94 -4.55
CA PRO A 61 12.02 -7.86 -5.43
C PRO A 61 11.19 -7.11 -6.47
N SER A 62 11.13 -7.71 -7.66
CA SER A 62 10.21 -7.31 -8.72
C SER A 62 10.32 -5.83 -9.09
N PRO A 63 11.51 -5.32 -9.47
CA PRO A 63 11.64 -3.93 -9.91
C PRO A 63 10.81 -3.66 -11.16
N PHE A 64 10.18 -2.50 -11.24
CA PHE A 64 9.46 -2.04 -12.43
C PHE A 64 10.39 -1.73 -13.59
N THR A 65 11.58 -1.19 -13.32
CA THR A 65 12.54 -0.78 -14.36
C THR A 65 13.97 -1.14 -13.99
N SER A 66 14.88 -0.94 -14.95
CA SER A 66 16.29 -0.77 -14.61
C SER A 66 16.48 0.45 -13.70
N ALA A 67 17.59 0.50 -12.96
CA ALA A 67 17.86 1.63 -12.06
C ALA A 67 17.92 2.95 -12.84
N ALA A 68 17.02 3.88 -12.51
CA ALA A 68 16.97 5.23 -13.05
C ALA A 68 17.83 6.21 -12.23
N GLY A 69 18.28 5.79 -11.05
CA GLY A 69 19.12 6.58 -10.15
C GLY A 69 20.11 5.75 -9.38
N LYS A 70 20.90 6.42 -8.52
CA LYS A 70 21.89 5.79 -7.65
C LYS A 70 21.75 6.29 -6.23
N ASP A 71 21.68 5.35 -5.30
CA ASP A 71 21.64 5.65 -3.87
C ASP A 71 22.98 6.18 -3.37
N ARG A 72 22.95 6.81 -2.19
CA ARG A 72 24.13 7.29 -1.49
C ARG A 72 24.47 6.36 -0.33
N ALA A 73 25.63 5.71 -0.43
CA ALA A 73 26.15 4.88 0.65
C ALA A 73 26.61 5.73 1.85
N GLY A 74 26.58 5.14 3.05
CA GLY A 74 27.17 5.73 4.26
C GLY A 74 26.43 6.94 4.82
N VAL A 75 25.19 7.22 4.38
CA VAL A 75 24.37 8.30 4.93
C VAL A 75 23.88 7.90 6.32
N ALA A 76 24.39 8.58 7.34
CA ALA A 76 23.89 8.42 8.71
C ALA A 76 22.51 9.09 8.86
N PRO A 77 21.55 8.43 9.54
CA PRO A 77 20.26 9.02 9.87
C PRO A 77 20.42 10.32 10.67
N THR A 78 19.63 11.34 10.34
CA THR A 78 19.56 12.58 11.11
C THR A 78 18.92 12.31 12.46
N ALA A 79 19.61 12.66 13.55
CA ALA A 79 19.09 12.50 14.90
C ALA A 79 17.75 13.24 15.08
N GLY A 80 16.77 12.57 15.70
CA GLY A 80 15.44 13.16 15.97
C GLY A 80 14.46 13.14 14.79
N VAL A 81 14.87 12.66 13.60
CA VAL A 81 13.97 12.49 12.45
C VAL A 81 13.38 11.08 12.48
N ALA A 82 12.32 10.89 13.27
CA ALA A 82 11.59 9.64 13.40
C ALA A 82 10.10 9.88 13.71
N GLY A 83 9.27 8.85 13.52
CA GLY A 83 7.81 8.93 13.69
C GLY A 83 7.12 9.60 12.51
N GLU A 84 5.86 9.99 12.69
CA GLU A 84 5.13 10.73 11.65
C GLU A 84 5.62 12.17 11.58
N LEU A 85 6.09 12.59 10.40
CA LEU A 85 6.71 13.89 10.21
C LEU A 85 6.23 14.55 8.92
N PRO A 86 5.90 15.86 8.92
CA PRO A 86 5.72 16.64 7.70
C PRO A 86 6.95 16.58 6.80
N ALA A 87 6.76 16.57 5.49
CA ALA A 87 7.85 16.42 4.53
C ALA A 87 8.83 17.60 4.48
N ASP A 88 8.44 18.77 5.02
CA ASP A 88 9.30 19.94 5.20
C ASP A 88 10.13 19.91 6.50
N THR A 89 10.08 18.81 7.26
CA THR A 89 10.90 18.60 8.45
C THR A 89 12.39 18.71 8.11
N ALA A 90 13.08 19.64 8.78
CA ALA A 90 14.50 19.86 8.58
C ALA A 90 15.32 18.58 8.80
N GLY A 91 16.16 18.23 7.82
CA GLY A 91 17.02 17.05 7.90
C GLY A 91 16.36 15.73 7.52
N LEU A 92 15.10 15.72 7.06
CA LEU A 92 14.44 14.54 6.48
C LEU A 92 14.97 14.19 5.09
N PHE A 93 15.20 15.22 4.26
CA PHE A 93 15.78 15.09 2.93
C PHE A 93 17.17 15.74 2.86
N GLY A 94 18.02 15.22 1.98
CA GLY A 94 19.28 15.84 1.61
C GLY A 94 19.07 17.17 0.87
N ALA A 95 20.17 17.88 0.60
CA ALA A 95 20.12 19.07 -0.23
C ALA A 95 19.41 18.77 -1.56
N PRO A 96 18.58 19.68 -2.09
CA PRO A 96 17.83 19.36 -3.28
C PRO A 96 18.73 19.11 -4.50
N GLY A 97 18.35 18.18 -5.38
CA GLY A 97 19.16 17.75 -6.52
C GLY A 97 20.36 16.84 -6.15
N ALA A 98 20.54 16.50 -4.88
CA ALA A 98 21.59 15.60 -4.40
C ALA A 98 21.42 14.15 -4.89
N GLY A 99 20.20 13.73 -5.22
CA GLY A 99 19.92 12.40 -5.75
C GLY A 99 19.89 12.42 -7.28
N GLY A 100 20.71 11.59 -7.93
CA GLY A 100 20.54 11.37 -9.37
C GLY A 100 19.36 10.43 -9.57
N CYS A 101 18.30 10.88 -10.24
CA CYS A 101 17.20 10.04 -10.70
C CYS A 101 16.67 10.59 -12.03
N ASP A 102 16.86 9.82 -13.10
CA ASP A 102 16.44 10.20 -14.44
C ASP A 102 14.95 9.89 -14.63
N ALA A 103 14.11 10.87 -14.33
CA ALA A 103 12.66 10.77 -14.44
C ALA A 103 12.18 10.56 -15.89
N GLN A 104 12.93 11.05 -16.88
CA GLN A 104 12.60 10.87 -18.29
C GLN A 104 12.88 9.43 -18.72
N ARG A 105 14.05 8.90 -18.38
CA ARG A 105 14.37 7.48 -18.62
C ARG A 105 13.41 6.55 -17.89
N LEU A 106 13.08 6.85 -16.63
CA LEU A 106 12.07 6.11 -15.88
C LEU A 106 10.73 6.06 -16.65
N ALA A 107 10.22 7.21 -17.10
CA ALA A 107 8.97 7.26 -17.85
C ALA A 107 9.05 6.45 -19.15
N SER A 108 10.15 6.57 -19.88
CA SER A 108 10.38 5.79 -21.11
C SER A 108 10.40 4.29 -20.85
N ASP A 109 11.12 3.83 -19.81
CA ASP A 109 11.21 2.41 -19.45
C ASP A 109 9.86 1.84 -19.01
N LEU A 110 9.04 2.64 -18.31
CA LEU A 110 7.68 2.26 -17.92
C LEU A 110 6.75 2.17 -19.13
N GLN A 111 6.82 3.13 -20.04
CA GLN A 111 5.93 3.24 -21.21
C GLN A 111 6.32 2.31 -22.36
N ALA A 112 7.49 1.67 -22.30
CA ALA A 112 7.90 0.65 -23.26
C ALA A 112 7.01 -0.61 -23.23
N ASP A 113 6.26 -0.83 -22.15
CA ASP A 113 5.31 -1.93 -22.01
C ASP A 113 3.98 -1.43 -21.43
N GLN A 114 2.87 -1.66 -22.15
CA GLN A 114 1.56 -1.14 -21.76
C GLN A 114 1.04 -1.75 -20.44
N GLY A 115 1.34 -3.03 -20.17
CA GLY A 115 0.92 -3.70 -18.95
C GLY A 115 1.65 -3.15 -17.73
N ARG A 116 2.96 -2.95 -17.85
CA ARG A 116 3.82 -2.31 -16.85
C ARG A 116 3.40 -0.87 -16.59
N ALA A 117 3.19 -0.07 -17.63
CA ALA A 117 2.68 1.29 -17.51
C ALA A 117 1.36 1.32 -16.74
N SER A 118 0.43 0.41 -17.09
CA SER A 118 -0.88 0.33 -16.44
C SER A 118 -0.77 -0.07 -14.96
N ALA A 119 0.06 -1.05 -14.63
CA ALA A 119 0.29 -1.48 -13.25
C ALA A 119 0.95 -0.36 -12.41
N TRP A 120 1.97 0.30 -12.94
CA TRP A 120 2.68 1.39 -12.27
C TRP A 120 1.76 2.57 -12.00
N ALA A 121 1.00 2.99 -13.02
CA ALA A 121 0.06 4.10 -12.92
C ALA A 121 -1.08 3.78 -11.94
N GLY A 122 -1.59 2.55 -11.98
CA GLY A 122 -2.60 2.06 -11.05
C GLY A 122 -2.15 2.11 -9.59
N ALA A 123 -0.89 1.77 -9.30
CA ALA A 123 -0.33 1.85 -7.94
C ALA A 123 -0.31 3.28 -7.36
N LEU A 124 -0.16 4.30 -8.21
CA LEU A 124 -0.21 5.71 -7.83
C LEU A 124 -1.59 6.35 -8.04
N GLY A 125 -2.57 5.61 -8.53
CA GLY A 125 -3.91 6.14 -8.82
C GLY A 125 -3.95 7.17 -9.96
N VAL A 126 -3.04 7.05 -10.94
CA VAL A 126 -2.97 7.95 -12.11
C VAL A 126 -3.27 7.20 -13.41
N GLY A 127 -3.50 7.94 -14.50
CA GLY A 127 -3.69 7.36 -15.82
C GLY A 127 -2.37 6.87 -16.44
N PRO A 128 -2.34 5.75 -17.21
CA PRO A 128 -1.12 5.30 -17.89
C PRO A 128 -0.56 6.33 -18.88
N GLY A 129 -1.43 7.14 -19.50
CA GLY A 129 -1.04 8.25 -20.37
C GLY A 129 -0.42 9.45 -19.63
N ASP A 130 -0.60 9.53 -18.31
CA ASP A 130 -0.10 10.63 -17.48
C ASP A 130 1.30 10.37 -16.90
N ILE A 131 1.87 9.17 -17.07
CA ILE A 131 3.16 8.78 -16.45
C ILE A 131 4.24 9.83 -16.70
N ALA A 132 4.49 10.20 -17.96
CA ALA A 132 5.51 11.20 -18.30
C ALA A 132 5.25 12.57 -17.66
N LYS A 133 3.98 12.98 -17.56
CA LYS A 133 3.59 14.25 -16.92
C LYS A 133 3.76 14.20 -15.41
N VAL A 134 3.46 13.08 -14.79
CA VAL A 134 3.59 12.87 -13.34
C VAL A 134 5.07 12.83 -12.97
N THR A 135 5.88 11.98 -13.60
CA THR A 135 7.30 11.83 -13.27
C THR A 135 8.09 13.11 -13.50
N ALA A 136 7.76 13.90 -14.53
CA ALA A 136 8.40 15.19 -14.81
C ALA A 136 8.14 16.27 -13.74
N ARG A 137 7.13 16.09 -12.87
CA ARG A 137 6.83 16.99 -11.75
C ARG A 137 7.42 16.51 -10.43
N LEU A 138 7.98 15.31 -10.39
CA LEU A 138 8.62 14.80 -9.19
C LEU A 138 10.05 15.29 -9.12
N ALA A 139 10.49 15.60 -7.91
CA ALA A 139 11.84 16.06 -7.67
C ALA A 139 12.68 14.96 -6.99
N PRO A 140 13.94 14.78 -7.39
CA PRO A 140 14.80 13.79 -6.77
C PRO A 140 15.38 14.30 -5.45
N VAL A 141 15.28 13.47 -4.41
CA VAL A 141 15.85 13.71 -3.08
C VAL A 141 16.55 12.47 -2.55
N VAL A 142 17.46 12.69 -1.60
CA VAL A 142 18.11 11.62 -0.83
C VAL A 142 17.44 11.56 0.53
N LEU A 143 16.99 10.38 0.95
CA LEU A 143 16.49 10.17 2.31
C LEU A 143 17.62 10.34 3.34
N ARG A 144 17.38 11.11 4.38
CA ARG A 144 18.32 11.33 5.50
C ARG A 144 17.85 10.67 6.80
N ALA A 145 16.78 9.89 6.74
CA ALA A 145 16.30 9.00 7.79
C ALA A 145 15.84 7.70 7.13
N ASP A 146 15.75 6.63 7.92
CA ASP A 146 15.12 5.39 7.46
C ASP A 146 13.61 5.65 7.33
N ALA A 147 13.02 5.37 6.16
CA ALA A 147 11.66 5.80 5.84
C ALA A 147 10.70 4.63 5.64
N GLY A 148 9.60 4.62 6.38
CA GLY A 148 8.51 3.66 6.23
C GLY A 148 7.61 4.01 5.05
N VAL A 149 7.43 3.06 4.13
CA VAL A 149 6.62 3.21 2.91
C VAL A 149 5.83 1.93 2.65
N VAL A 150 4.86 2.03 1.76
CA VAL A 150 4.35 0.87 1.00
C VAL A 150 4.99 0.95 -0.38
N GLU A 151 5.88 0.01 -0.69
CA GLU A 151 6.52 -0.11 -1.99
C GLU A 151 5.76 -1.12 -2.85
N HIS A 152 5.64 -0.84 -4.15
CA HIS A 152 4.91 -1.66 -5.10
C HIS A 152 5.87 -2.29 -6.11
N GLY A 153 6.01 -3.62 -6.08
CA GLY A 153 6.78 -4.36 -7.09
C GLY A 153 5.93 -4.70 -8.31
N PHE A 154 6.55 -5.11 -9.42
CA PHE A 154 5.86 -5.59 -10.62
C PHE A 154 6.00 -7.11 -10.75
N ALA A 155 4.92 -7.85 -10.46
CA ALA A 155 4.90 -9.30 -10.54
C ALA A 155 3.57 -9.78 -11.14
N GLY A 156 3.64 -10.78 -12.01
CA GLY A 156 2.45 -11.36 -12.64
C GLY A 156 1.63 -10.37 -13.48
N GLY A 157 2.27 -9.31 -14.01
CA GLY A 157 1.59 -8.27 -14.79
C GLY A 157 0.84 -7.22 -13.96
N ALA A 158 0.99 -7.24 -12.64
CA ALA A 158 0.33 -6.30 -11.73
C ALA A 158 1.32 -5.68 -10.73
N ALA A 159 0.88 -4.59 -10.11
CA ALA A 159 1.56 -4.01 -8.96
C ALA A 159 1.26 -4.83 -7.70
N THR A 160 2.29 -5.17 -6.92
CA THR A 160 2.18 -5.90 -5.66
C THR A 160 2.69 -5.04 -4.51
N ALA A 161 1.78 -4.60 -3.66
CA ALA A 161 2.09 -3.76 -2.51
C ALA A 161 2.72 -4.57 -1.38
N TYR A 162 3.76 -4.03 -0.74
CA TYR A 162 4.30 -4.57 0.49
C TYR A 162 4.84 -3.45 1.41
N PRO A 163 4.74 -3.62 2.73
CA PRO A 163 5.37 -2.72 3.70
C PRO A 163 6.90 -2.77 3.59
N ALA A 164 7.55 -1.61 3.58
CA ALA A 164 9.00 -1.52 3.50
C ALA A 164 9.57 -0.37 4.34
N VAL A 165 10.81 -0.54 4.81
CA VAL A 165 11.66 0.53 5.31
C VAL A 165 12.79 0.75 4.33
N LEU A 166 12.85 1.95 3.75
CA LEU A 166 13.96 2.39 2.90
C LEU A 166 15.09 2.92 3.78
N GLN A 167 16.31 2.43 3.58
CA GLN A 167 17.48 2.91 4.32
C GLN A 167 17.77 4.40 4.03
N ALA A 168 18.23 5.15 5.04
CA ALA A 168 18.83 6.46 4.84
C ALA A 168 19.94 6.40 3.78
N GLY A 169 19.88 7.30 2.79
CA GLY A 169 20.73 7.30 1.60
C GLY A 169 20.03 6.83 0.33
N THR A 170 18.85 6.21 0.44
CA THR A 170 18.04 5.86 -0.74
C THR A 170 17.57 7.12 -1.47
N VAL A 171 17.68 7.11 -2.80
CA VAL A 171 17.19 8.17 -3.67
C VAL A 171 15.76 7.88 -4.08
N VAL A 172 14.88 8.85 -3.83
CA VAL A 172 13.47 8.79 -4.18
C VAL A 172 13.06 10.01 -4.99
N LEU A 173 12.03 9.86 -5.81
CA LEU A 173 11.29 10.98 -6.39
C LEU A 173 10.15 11.34 -5.44
N VAL A 174 10.05 12.63 -5.08
CA VAL A 174 8.97 13.17 -4.24
C VAL A 174 8.08 14.11 -5.04
N ASP A 175 6.81 14.20 -4.64
CA ASP A 175 5.89 15.20 -5.20
C ASP A 175 6.14 16.62 -4.64
N GLU A 176 5.32 17.58 -5.06
CA GLU A 176 5.43 18.98 -4.63
C GLU A 176 5.21 19.21 -3.14
N ARG A 177 4.64 18.24 -2.42
CA ARG A 177 4.47 18.26 -0.95
C ARG A 177 5.42 17.30 -0.25
N GLY A 178 6.38 16.74 -0.96
CA GLY A 178 7.48 15.95 -0.42
C GLY A 178 7.13 14.49 -0.11
N GLU A 179 5.98 13.98 -0.56
CA GLU A 179 5.67 12.56 -0.39
C GLU A 179 6.53 11.71 -1.34
N PRO A 180 7.23 10.66 -0.86
CA PRO A 180 7.94 9.72 -1.73
C PRO A 180 6.95 8.99 -2.66
N LYS A 181 7.20 9.06 -3.97
CA LYS A 181 6.38 8.42 -5.01
C LYS A 181 7.13 7.36 -5.81
N VAL A 182 8.46 7.41 -5.89
CA VAL A 182 9.26 6.40 -6.62
C VAL A 182 10.57 6.13 -5.92
N LYS A 183 10.96 4.85 -5.80
CA LYS A 183 12.33 4.45 -5.44
C LYS A 183 13.19 4.34 -6.70
N CYS A 184 14.23 5.15 -6.81
CA CYS A 184 14.93 5.34 -8.08
C CYS A 184 15.76 4.14 -8.56
N VAL A 185 16.20 3.27 -7.64
CA VAL A 185 16.97 2.07 -8.00
C VAL A 185 16.11 0.93 -8.55
N SER A 186 14.79 0.97 -8.37
CA SER A 186 13.85 -0.06 -8.83
C SER A 186 12.76 0.46 -9.76
N GLY A 187 12.55 1.77 -9.81
CA GLY A 187 11.41 2.38 -10.52
C GLY A 187 10.07 2.11 -9.84
N ASN A 188 10.09 1.50 -8.65
CA ASN A 188 8.88 1.05 -7.96
C ASN A 188 8.08 2.25 -7.44
N PRO A 189 6.75 2.28 -7.68
CA PRO A 189 5.86 3.20 -7.01
C PRO A 189 5.94 3.09 -5.50
N LEU A 190 5.84 4.23 -4.83
CA LEU A 190 5.77 4.34 -3.38
C LEU A 190 4.46 5.02 -2.99
N THR A 191 3.79 4.46 -1.98
CA THR A 191 2.65 5.08 -1.32
C THR A 191 2.93 5.23 0.17
N ALA A 192 2.28 6.18 0.83
CA ALA A 192 2.52 6.47 2.23
C ALA A 192 2.16 5.28 3.15
N ALA A 193 3.04 4.99 4.10
CA ALA A 193 2.71 4.19 5.28
C ALA A 193 2.37 5.13 6.46
N GLN A 194 1.51 4.69 7.37
CA GLN A 194 1.18 5.45 8.59
C GLN A 194 2.04 5.00 9.77
N SER A 195 2.03 3.68 10.02
CA SER A 195 2.88 2.98 10.98
C SER A 195 2.76 1.49 10.69
N PHE A 196 3.78 0.70 11.03
CA PHE A 196 3.72 -0.76 10.90
C PHE A 196 3.23 -1.48 12.16
N GLY A 197 2.98 -0.75 13.26
CA GLY A 197 2.54 -1.36 14.53
C GLY A 197 3.49 -2.45 15.01
N GLN A 198 2.97 -3.66 15.25
CA GLN A 198 3.82 -4.83 15.49
C GLN A 198 4.35 -5.37 14.15
N ALA A 199 5.66 -5.20 13.94
CA ALA A 199 6.33 -5.55 12.70
C ALA A 199 7.35 -6.69 12.89
N ASN A 200 7.39 -7.60 11.91
CA ASN A 200 8.47 -8.57 11.72
C ASN A 200 9.33 -8.04 10.57
N TYR A 201 10.52 -7.54 10.90
CA TYR A 201 11.43 -7.00 9.91
C TYR A 201 12.20 -8.12 9.21
N VAL A 202 12.15 -8.15 7.87
CA VAL A 202 12.79 -9.18 7.04
C VAL A 202 13.78 -8.56 6.06
N GLY A 203 14.78 -9.34 5.66
CA GLY A 203 15.91 -8.87 4.86
C GLY A 203 17.13 -8.54 5.71
N THR A 204 18.17 -7.98 5.10
CA THR A 204 19.42 -7.68 5.78
C THR A 204 19.35 -6.29 6.43
N PRO A 205 19.37 -6.18 7.77
CA PRO A 205 19.46 -4.89 8.43
C PRO A 205 20.84 -4.27 8.22
N TRP A 206 20.88 -2.94 8.10
CA TRP A 206 22.12 -2.16 8.15
C TRP A 206 22.55 -1.91 9.60
N PRO A 207 23.84 -1.58 9.87
CA PRO A 207 24.39 -1.51 11.23
C PRO A 207 23.66 -0.57 12.21
N TYR A 208 22.96 0.45 11.71
CA TYR A 208 22.25 1.45 12.51
C TYR A 208 20.72 1.36 12.37
N PHE A 209 20.18 0.29 11.78
CA PHE A 209 18.74 0.10 11.69
C PHE A 209 18.13 -0.01 13.08
N GLN A 210 17.14 0.85 13.36
CA GLN A 210 16.39 0.84 14.61
C GLN A 210 14.90 1.08 14.32
N PRO A 211 13.99 0.15 14.68
CA PRO A 211 12.56 0.31 14.45
C PRO A 211 11.96 1.60 15.03
N SER A 212 12.49 2.07 16.16
CA SER A 212 12.04 3.31 16.82
C SER A 212 12.48 4.58 16.10
N LEU A 213 13.38 4.49 15.11
CA LEU A 213 13.91 5.62 14.35
C LEU A 213 13.35 5.70 12.92
N ILE A 214 12.31 4.94 12.60
CA ILE A 214 11.66 5.00 11.28
C ILE A 214 10.84 6.28 11.17
N ALA A 215 11.04 7.03 10.09
CA ALA A 215 10.23 8.17 9.71
C ALA A 215 9.08 7.77 8.78
N TYR A 216 7.88 8.27 9.04
CA TYR A 216 6.70 8.13 8.19
C TYR A 216 6.34 9.50 7.64
N VAL A 217 6.65 9.73 6.37
CA VAL A 217 6.53 11.05 5.75
C VAL A 217 5.06 11.38 5.48
N ARG A 218 4.61 12.53 5.98
CA ARG A 218 3.32 13.15 5.68
C ARG A 218 3.51 14.30 4.70
N PRO A 219 2.59 14.53 3.76
CA PRO A 219 2.66 15.71 2.90
C PRO A 219 2.77 16.99 3.74
N ALA A 220 3.65 17.89 3.33
CA ALA A 220 3.74 19.22 3.92
C ALA A 220 2.47 20.04 3.62
N THR A 221 2.17 21.02 4.47
CA THR A 221 1.03 21.94 4.28
C THR A 221 1.21 22.77 3.02
N ASP A 222 2.42 23.29 2.84
CA ASP A 222 2.82 24.07 1.67
C ASP A 222 3.66 23.23 0.71
N LYS A 223 3.84 23.73 -0.51
CA LYS A 223 4.78 23.11 -1.44
C LYS A 223 6.18 23.18 -0.84
N ILE A 224 6.86 22.04 -0.78
CA ILE A 224 8.25 22.01 -0.36
C ILE A 224 9.08 22.74 -1.42
N LYS A 225 10.15 23.43 -1.01
CA LYS A 225 11.12 23.98 -1.96
C LYS A 225 11.89 22.83 -2.58
N THR A 226 11.30 22.23 -3.61
CA THR A 226 11.99 21.37 -4.55
C THR A 226 12.52 22.23 -5.71
N PRO A 227 13.77 22.00 -6.14
CA PRO A 227 14.51 22.86 -7.05
C PRO A 227 13.92 22.83 -8.46
#